data_AF-A0A9N9KAG8-F1
#
_entry.id   AF-A0A9N9KAG8-F1
#
_cell.length_a   1.000
_cell.length_b   1.000
_cell.length_c   1.000
_cell.angle_alpha   90.00
_cell.angle_beta   90.00
_cell.angle_gamma   90.00
#
_symmetry.space_group_name_H-M   'P 1'
#
loop_
_entity.id
_entity.type
_entity.pdbx_description
1 polymer ?
#
loop_
_entity_poly.entity_id
_entity_poly.type
_entity_poly.pdbx_seq_one_letter_code
_entity_poly.pdbx_strand_id
1 'polypeptide(L)'
;MPKEQKSRHLKKEAVAIPSPPDNVMHKDDPRQCHFWVKRKRQVNELNERFIRYCHLPTKIGNNYCGEHLASDPNPTTRERIPCPYDKSHYLIINTVYKDELEKHLAQKCNSRPRPNPPYFSLDVNCTLSYPSKFAEEEKSLVLDHEVLKEKKEIITNSKHVIQQASLLGHMERLKLLQPDGCFIEFGCGKGELSYFTKFAIKDKDDEVRFLLIDRKNTCGK
;
A
#
# COMPACT_ATOMS: atom_id res chain seq x y z
N MET A 1 23.20 -38.13 11.60
CA MET A 1 23.08 -37.30 12.83
C MET A 1 21.90 -36.35 12.66
N PRO A 2 20.82 -36.47 13.43
CA PRO A 2 19.69 -35.54 13.32
C PRO A 2 20.07 -34.19 13.94
N LYS A 3 19.91 -33.11 13.18
CA LYS A 3 20.11 -31.74 13.68
C LYS A 3 18.84 -31.28 14.40
N GLU A 4 18.93 -31.06 15.71
CA GLU A 4 17.87 -30.46 16.53
C GLU A 4 17.51 -29.06 16.03
N GLN A 5 16.24 -28.84 15.66
CA GLN A 5 15.67 -27.52 15.47
C GLN A 5 15.19 -26.97 16.82
N LYS A 6 15.95 -26.06 17.42
CA LYS A 6 15.49 -25.29 18.59
C LYS A 6 14.57 -24.15 18.13
N SER A 7 13.27 -24.39 18.24
CA SER A 7 12.23 -23.35 18.24
C SER A 7 12.42 -22.45 19.47
N ARG A 8 12.81 -21.18 19.26
CA ARG A 8 12.78 -20.12 20.28
C ARG A 8 11.80 -19.03 19.86
N HIS A 9 10.50 -19.31 20.03
CA HIS A 9 9.51 -18.24 20.15
C HIS A 9 9.43 -17.81 21.62
N LEU A 10 10.34 -16.90 22.01
CA LEU A 10 10.17 -16.15 23.26
C LEU A 10 9.11 -15.07 23.02
N LYS A 11 8.00 -15.17 23.77
CA LYS A 11 6.98 -14.12 23.85
C LYS A 11 7.65 -12.80 24.22
N LYS A 12 7.60 -11.80 23.36
CA LYS A 12 8.02 -10.43 23.69
C LYS A 12 6.94 -9.81 24.57
N GLU A 13 7.22 -9.70 25.86
CA GLU A 13 6.44 -8.88 26.76
C GLU A 13 6.46 -7.42 26.28
N ALA A 14 5.29 -6.79 26.30
CA ALA A 14 5.12 -5.40 25.91
C ALA A 14 5.77 -4.51 26.97
N VAL A 15 6.96 -3.97 26.67
CA VAL A 15 7.61 -2.96 27.51
C VAL A 15 6.68 -1.75 27.61
N ALA A 16 6.29 -1.40 28.84
CA ALA A 16 5.47 -0.24 29.15
C ALA A 16 6.18 1.04 28.68
N ILE A 17 5.45 1.88 27.95
CA ILE A 17 5.96 3.16 27.45
C ILE A 17 6.03 4.11 28.65
N PRO A 18 7.19 4.72 28.96
CA PRO A 18 7.30 5.66 30.07
C PRO A 18 6.43 6.89 29.81
N SER A 19 5.80 7.40 30.87
CA SER A 19 5.03 8.64 30.85
C SER A 19 5.90 9.80 30.33
N PRO A 20 5.33 10.75 29.55
CA PRO A 20 6.06 11.95 29.16
C PRO A 20 6.55 12.67 30.41
N PRO A 21 7.81 13.14 30.47
CA PRO A 21 8.25 13.97 31.59
C PRO A 21 7.43 15.25 31.62
N ASP A 22 6.92 15.60 32.80
CA ASP A 22 6.15 16.82 33.01
C ASP A 22 6.97 18.05 32.56
N ASN A 23 6.45 18.77 31.56
CA ASN A 23 6.92 20.11 31.16
C ASN A 23 8.43 20.27 30.90
N VAL A 24 9.08 19.30 30.25
CA VAL A 24 10.37 19.59 29.62
C VAL A 24 10.08 20.11 28.21
N MET A 25 9.84 21.43 28.08
CA MET A 25 10.17 22.10 26.83
C MET A 25 11.62 21.73 26.54
N HIS A 26 11.88 20.89 25.54
CA HIS A 26 13.24 20.63 25.10
C HIS A 26 13.83 21.99 24.73
N LYS A 27 14.69 22.53 25.60
CA LYS A 27 15.28 23.87 25.45
C LYS A 27 15.98 24.05 24.09
N ASP A 28 16.28 22.94 23.42
CA ASP A 28 17.04 22.88 22.16
C ASP A 28 16.15 22.80 20.88
N ASP A 29 14.86 22.46 20.97
CA ASP A 29 13.94 22.50 19.80
C ASP A 29 12.47 22.73 20.23
N PRO A 30 11.94 23.96 20.06
CA PRO A 30 10.55 24.27 20.39
C PRO A 30 9.51 23.63 19.45
N ARG A 31 9.95 22.88 18.43
CA ARG A 31 9.10 22.16 17.47
C ARG A 31 9.21 20.64 17.60
N GLN A 32 9.77 20.12 18.68
CA GLN A 32 9.90 18.67 18.89
C GLN A 32 8.54 18.03 19.25
N CYS A 33 8.14 16.97 18.54
CA CYS A 33 6.96 16.19 18.90
C CYS A 33 7.24 15.22 20.05
N HIS A 34 6.39 15.21 21.07
CA HIS A 34 6.55 14.40 22.28
C HIS A 34 6.00 12.96 22.15
N PHE A 35 5.61 12.53 20.95
CA PHE A 35 5.16 11.16 20.70
C PHE A 35 6.35 10.20 20.55
N TRP A 36 6.28 9.04 21.21
CA TRP A 36 7.33 8.03 21.14
C TRP A 36 7.13 7.06 19.97
N VAL A 37 8.15 6.91 19.12
CA VAL A 37 8.18 5.92 18.04
C VAL A 37 9.24 4.85 18.31
N LYS A 38 8.91 3.60 17.98
CA LYS A 38 9.86 2.48 18.05
C LYS A 38 10.90 2.61 16.94
N ARG A 39 12.19 2.40 17.25
CA ARG A 39 13.25 2.34 16.23
C ARG A 39 13.09 1.08 15.38
N LYS A 40 13.17 1.22 14.05
CA LYS A 40 13.17 0.11 13.09
C LYS A 40 14.57 -0.54 13.07
N ARG A 41 14.90 -1.30 14.14
CA ARG A 41 16.07 -2.20 14.33
C ARG A 41 17.47 -1.66 13.94
N GLN A 42 18.35 -1.53 14.94
CA GLN A 42 19.65 -2.20 14.86
C GLN A 42 19.61 -3.34 15.87
N VAL A 43 19.77 -4.57 15.38
CA VAL A 43 19.89 -5.76 16.21
C VAL A 43 21.35 -5.82 16.64
N ASN A 44 21.63 -5.41 17.87
CA ASN A 44 22.81 -5.81 18.63
C ASN A 44 22.32 -5.93 20.09
N GLU A 45 22.63 -7.07 20.72
CA GLU A 45 21.89 -7.66 21.85
C GLU A 45 21.98 -6.95 23.21
N LEU A 46 22.48 -5.73 23.30
CA LEU A 46 22.51 -4.98 24.55
C LEU A 46 22.13 -3.53 24.31
N ASN A 47 20.99 -3.11 24.89
CA ASN A 47 20.70 -1.77 25.45
C ASN A 47 19.27 -1.26 25.18
N GLU A 48 18.71 -0.68 26.23
CA GLU A 48 17.36 -0.11 26.44
C GLU A 48 16.99 1.09 25.52
N ARG A 49 17.68 1.30 24.39
CA ARG A 49 17.49 2.45 23.51
C ARG A 49 16.55 2.15 22.34
N PHE A 50 15.35 1.62 22.60
CA PHE A 50 14.41 1.17 21.54
C PHE A 50 13.35 2.19 21.13
N ILE A 51 13.22 3.31 21.85
CA ILE A 51 12.24 4.37 21.59
C ILE A 51 12.95 5.71 21.35
N ARG A 52 12.36 6.54 20.50
CA ARG A 52 12.79 7.92 20.24
C ARG A 52 11.56 8.81 20.06
N TYR A 53 11.72 10.11 20.22
CA TYR A 53 10.66 11.04 19.84
C TYR A 53 10.42 11.04 18.32
N CYS A 54 9.17 11.31 17.94
CA CYS A 54 8.79 11.52 16.55
C CYS A 54 9.57 12.73 16.00
N HIS A 55 10.19 12.60 14.83
CA HIS A 55 10.97 13.68 14.21
C HIS A 55 10.11 14.70 13.46
N LEU A 56 8.79 14.53 13.41
CA LEU A 56 7.91 15.47 12.72
C LEU A 56 7.78 16.77 13.53
N PRO A 57 7.92 17.94 12.89
CA PRO A 57 7.87 19.21 13.59
C PRO A 57 6.45 19.51 14.09
N THR A 58 6.37 20.05 15.30
CA THR A 58 5.14 20.62 15.86
C THR A 58 5.03 22.09 15.48
N LYS A 59 3.80 22.63 15.58
CA LYS A 59 3.60 24.07 15.61
C LYS A 59 4.15 24.59 16.94
N ILE A 60 4.77 25.77 16.93
CA ILE A 60 5.26 26.40 18.16
C ILE A 60 4.10 26.50 19.17
N GLY A 61 4.31 25.95 20.37
CA GLY A 61 3.30 25.87 21.43
C GLY A 61 2.51 24.56 21.48
N ASN A 62 2.64 23.67 20.50
CA ASN A 62 2.03 22.34 20.52
C ASN A 62 3.05 21.27 20.91
N ASN A 63 2.63 20.31 21.73
CA ASN A 63 3.46 19.18 22.15
C ASN A 63 3.52 18.04 21.11
N TYR A 64 2.54 17.98 20.19
CA TYR A 64 2.41 16.89 19.21
C TYR A 64 2.31 17.41 17.78
N CYS A 65 2.84 16.64 16.82
CA CYS A 65 2.79 16.96 15.40
C CYS A 65 1.40 16.66 14.82
N GLY A 66 1.16 17.04 13.55
CA GLY A 66 -0.12 16.81 12.89
C GLY A 66 -0.59 15.35 12.88
N GLU A 67 0.34 14.38 12.87
CA GLU A 67 0.02 12.95 12.91
C GLU A 67 -0.32 12.42 14.31
N HIS A 68 0.24 13.03 15.36
CA HIS A 68 0.11 12.57 16.74
C HIS A 68 -0.73 13.49 17.61
N LEU A 69 -1.39 14.50 17.04
CA LEU A 69 -2.18 15.48 17.78
C LEU A 69 -3.35 14.84 18.55
N ALA A 70 -3.92 13.74 18.06
CA ALA A 70 -4.98 13.02 18.78
C ALA A 70 -4.49 12.33 20.07
N SER A 71 -3.18 12.20 20.25
CA SER A 71 -2.58 11.67 21.48
C SER A 71 -2.27 12.77 22.50
N ASP A 72 -2.70 14.02 22.25
CA ASP A 72 -2.52 15.12 23.18
C ASP A 72 -3.48 14.97 24.38
N PRO A 73 -2.97 14.85 25.62
CA PRO A 73 -3.82 14.80 26.82
C PRO A 73 -4.56 16.13 27.07
N ASN A 74 -4.11 17.24 26.48
CA ASN A 74 -4.76 18.54 26.54
C ASN A 74 -5.18 18.99 25.13
N PRO A 75 -6.25 18.38 24.56
CA PRO A 75 -6.64 18.65 23.19
C PRO A 75 -6.97 20.12 22.99
N THR A 76 -6.51 20.67 21.86
CA THR A 76 -6.91 22.01 21.42
C THR A 76 -8.43 22.08 21.26
N THR A 77 -9.04 23.24 21.53
CA THR A 77 -10.48 23.48 21.36
C THR A 77 -10.98 23.37 19.92
N ARG A 78 -10.09 23.27 18.93
CA ARG A 78 -10.43 23.19 17.50
C ARG A 78 -10.77 21.76 17.10
N GLU A 79 -11.98 21.57 16.59
CA GLU A 79 -12.48 20.30 16.06
C GLU A 79 -11.77 19.91 14.75
N ARG A 80 -11.35 18.64 14.63
CA ARG A 80 -10.80 18.06 13.40
C ARG A 80 -11.78 17.05 12.82
N ILE A 81 -11.98 17.13 11.50
CA ILE A 81 -12.87 16.26 10.74
C ILE A 81 -12.11 15.61 9.59
N PRO A 82 -12.53 14.43 9.13
CA PRO A 82 -11.87 13.74 8.03
C PRO A 82 -12.14 14.46 6.69
N CYS A 83 -11.13 14.60 5.81
CA CYS A 83 -11.23 15.21 4.47
C CYS A 83 -12.05 14.41 3.40
N PRO A 84 -13.19 14.91 2.88
CA PRO A 84 -14.07 14.15 1.97
C PRO A 84 -13.44 13.66 0.65
N TYR A 85 -12.29 14.19 0.23
CA TYR A 85 -11.60 13.77 -0.99
C TYR A 85 -10.65 12.58 -0.81
N ASP A 86 -10.22 12.29 0.42
CA ASP A 86 -9.32 11.17 0.69
C ASP A 86 -10.10 10.02 1.35
N LYS A 87 -10.15 8.86 0.70
CA LYS A 87 -10.89 7.68 1.22
C LYS A 87 -10.06 6.80 2.15
N SER A 88 -8.81 7.13 2.47
CA SER A 88 -7.96 6.39 3.43
C SER A 88 -8.38 6.58 4.91
N HIS A 89 -9.69 6.64 5.13
CA HIS A 89 -10.33 7.53 6.09
C HIS A 89 -10.83 6.82 7.35
N TYR A 90 -9.90 6.16 8.03
CA TYR A 90 -10.07 5.85 9.46
C TYR A 90 -8.84 6.26 10.28
N LEU A 91 -7.84 6.88 9.65
CA LEU A 91 -6.57 7.22 10.29
C LEU A 91 -6.47 8.72 10.55
N ILE A 92 -6.13 9.05 11.80
CA ILE A 92 -6.00 10.38 12.39
C ILE A 92 -5.12 11.35 11.57
N ILE A 93 -4.18 10.81 10.78
CA ILE A 93 -3.24 11.57 9.94
C ILE A 93 -3.91 12.35 8.80
N ASN A 94 -5.15 12.01 8.40
CA ASN A 94 -5.88 12.64 7.29
C ASN A 94 -7.01 13.57 7.77
N THR A 95 -6.93 14.05 9.01
CA THR A 95 -7.94 14.94 9.60
C THR A 95 -7.54 16.41 9.45
N VAL A 96 -8.50 17.24 9.04
CA VAL A 96 -8.35 18.69 8.81
C VAL A 96 -9.17 19.43 9.85
N TYR A 97 -8.72 20.61 10.30
CA TYR A 97 -9.56 21.43 11.17
C TYR A 97 -10.83 21.87 10.45
N LYS A 98 -11.98 21.77 11.13
CA LYS A 98 -13.30 22.07 10.56
C LYS A 98 -13.40 23.48 10.00
N ASP A 99 -12.80 24.45 10.69
CA ASP A 99 -12.72 25.86 10.29
C ASP A 99 -11.77 26.13 9.10
N GLU A 100 -10.90 25.18 8.74
CA GLU A 100 -9.98 25.27 7.60
C GLU A 100 -10.33 24.31 6.45
N LEU A 101 -11.44 23.57 6.56
CA LEU A 101 -11.82 22.55 5.57
C LEU A 101 -11.97 23.16 4.16
N GLU A 102 -12.67 24.27 4.02
CA GLU A 102 -12.88 24.92 2.71
C GLU A 102 -11.56 25.30 2.04
N LYS A 103 -10.63 25.89 2.82
CA LYS A 103 -9.30 26.27 2.31
C LYS A 103 -8.48 25.04 1.93
N HIS A 104 -8.58 23.96 2.70
CA HIS A 104 -7.93 22.69 2.36
C HIS A 104 -8.46 22.12 1.04
N LEU A 105 -9.78 21.99 0.91
CA LEU A 105 -10.42 21.44 -0.30
C LEU A 105 -10.11 22.29 -1.53
N ALA A 106 -10.12 23.62 -1.37
CA ALA A 106 -9.91 24.54 -2.48
C ALA A 106 -8.45 24.73 -2.89
N GLN A 107 -7.45 24.50 -2.03
CA GLN A 107 -6.06 24.88 -2.33
C GLN A 107 -4.95 23.92 -1.87
N LYS A 108 -5.20 23.05 -0.89
CA LYS A 108 -4.13 22.25 -0.25
C LYS A 108 -4.28 20.73 -0.45
N CYS A 109 -5.49 20.25 -0.76
CA CYS A 109 -5.75 18.81 -0.81
C CYS A 109 -5.07 18.15 -2.02
N ASN A 110 -4.12 17.25 -1.76
CA ASN A 110 -3.47 16.44 -2.80
C ASN A 110 -4.45 15.47 -3.47
N SER A 111 -5.47 15.01 -2.74
CA SER A 111 -6.50 14.08 -3.21
C SER A 111 -7.66 14.79 -3.93
N ARG A 112 -7.57 16.11 -4.13
CA ARG A 112 -8.61 16.88 -4.83
C ARG A 112 -8.83 16.33 -6.25
N PRO A 113 -10.08 16.02 -6.64
CA PRO A 113 -10.36 15.55 -7.99
C PRO A 113 -9.99 16.64 -9.00
N ARG A 114 -9.19 16.25 -9.99
CA ARG A 114 -8.85 17.12 -11.12
C ARG A 114 -10.00 17.07 -12.12
N PRO A 115 -10.30 18.18 -12.83
CA PRO A 115 -11.24 18.13 -13.92
C PRO A 115 -10.75 17.11 -14.97
N ASN A 116 -11.67 16.32 -15.49
CA ASN A 116 -11.37 15.40 -16.56
C ASN A 116 -10.93 16.19 -17.81
N PRO A 117 -9.88 15.75 -18.53
CA PRO A 117 -9.48 16.41 -19.77
C PRO A 117 -10.55 16.24 -20.87
N PRO A 118 -10.58 17.08 -21.92
CA PRO A 118 -11.62 17.03 -22.95
C PRO A 118 -11.75 15.68 -23.69
N TYR A 119 -10.68 14.89 -23.72
CA TYR A 119 -10.63 13.57 -24.35
C TYR A 119 -10.97 12.43 -23.38
N PHE A 120 -11.34 12.72 -22.14
CA PHE A 120 -11.78 11.70 -21.19
C PHE A 120 -13.29 11.47 -21.32
N SER A 121 -13.66 10.22 -21.60
CA SER A 121 -15.04 9.74 -21.49
C SER A 121 -15.05 8.57 -20.52
N LEU A 122 -15.81 8.71 -19.43
CA LEU A 122 -16.01 7.63 -18.47
C LEU A 122 -16.69 6.46 -19.19
N ASP A 123 -16.25 5.24 -18.89
CA ASP A 123 -16.84 3.98 -19.39
C ASP A 123 -16.89 3.84 -20.93
N VAL A 124 -16.06 4.58 -21.66
CA VAL A 124 -16.01 4.53 -23.14
C VAL A 124 -15.73 3.12 -23.69
N ASN A 125 -14.99 2.29 -22.94
CA ASN A 125 -14.69 0.89 -23.31
C ASN A 125 -15.69 -0.12 -22.74
N CYS A 126 -16.67 0.32 -21.94
CA CYS A 126 -17.68 -0.54 -21.31
C CYS A 126 -18.96 -0.58 -22.15
N THR A 127 -18.83 -0.83 -23.46
CA THR A 127 -19.98 -0.86 -24.39
C THR A 127 -20.81 -2.15 -24.29
N LEU A 128 -20.29 -3.16 -23.58
CA LEU A 128 -20.96 -4.43 -23.37
C LEU A 128 -21.66 -4.45 -22.01
N SER A 129 -22.90 -4.95 -21.99
CA SER A 129 -23.59 -5.30 -20.75
C SER A 129 -22.76 -6.36 -20.01
N TYR A 130 -22.32 -6.04 -18.79
CA TYR A 130 -21.66 -7.03 -17.93
C TYR A 130 -22.67 -8.13 -17.61
N PRO A 131 -22.44 -9.39 -18.00
CA PRO A 131 -23.36 -10.47 -17.69
C PRO A 131 -23.40 -10.68 -16.18
N SER A 132 -24.55 -10.38 -15.56
CA SER A 132 -24.75 -10.40 -14.10
C SER A 132 -24.36 -11.72 -13.44
N LYS A 133 -24.43 -12.84 -14.18
CA LYS A 133 -24.06 -14.18 -13.73
C LYS A 133 -22.56 -14.35 -13.42
N PHE A 134 -21.67 -13.51 -13.97
CA PHE A 134 -20.23 -13.58 -13.72
C PHE A 134 -19.78 -12.70 -12.53
N ALA A 135 -20.65 -11.81 -12.02
CA ALA A 135 -20.23 -10.72 -11.13
C ALA A 135 -20.04 -11.12 -9.66
N GLU A 136 -20.70 -12.19 -9.20
CA GLU A 136 -20.79 -12.51 -7.77
C GLU A 136 -19.87 -13.66 -7.35
N GLU A 137 -19.74 -14.72 -8.15
CA GLU A 137 -18.84 -15.86 -7.84
C GLU A 137 -17.35 -15.55 -8.07
N GLU A 138 -17.02 -14.64 -8.98
CA GLU A 138 -15.64 -14.37 -9.38
C GLU A 138 -14.90 -13.41 -8.44
N LYS A 139 -15.64 -12.55 -7.71
CA LYS A 139 -15.05 -11.55 -6.81
C LYS A 139 -14.34 -12.14 -5.59
N SER A 140 -14.69 -13.35 -5.16
CA SER A 140 -14.07 -14.00 -3.99
C SER A 140 -13.14 -15.16 -4.34
N LEU A 141 -13.06 -15.57 -5.61
CA LEU A 141 -12.29 -16.74 -6.00
C LEU A 141 -10.83 -16.37 -6.30
N VAL A 142 -9.93 -16.81 -5.42
CA VAL A 142 -8.48 -16.74 -5.64
C VAL A 142 -8.00 -18.10 -6.14
N LEU A 143 -7.48 -18.13 -7.37
CA LEU A 143 -6.90 -19.32 -7.97
C LEU A 143 -5.37 -19.30 -7.88
N ASP A 144 -4.76 -20.40 -8.30
CA ASP A 144 -3.31 -20.54 -8.39
C ASP A 144 -2.95 -21.12 -9.77
N HIS A 145 -1.69 -21.00 -10.16
CA HIS A 145 -1.16 -21.57 -11.40
C HIS A 145 0.25 -22.12 -11.17
N GLU A 146 0.51 -23.31 -11.73
CA GLU A 146 1.73 -24.07 -11.45
C GLU A 146 3.04 -23.34 -11.82
N VAL A 147 3.04 -22.59 -12.91
CA VAL A 147 4.21 -21.83 -13.41
C VAL A 147 4.79 -20.81 -12.42
N LEU A 148 4.05 -20.44 -11.37
CA LEU A 148 4.48 -19.48 -10.37
C LEU A 148 4.86 -20.13 -9.02
N LYS A 149 4.73 -21.46 -8.86
CA LYS A 149 5.03 -22.15 -7.60
C LYS A 149 6.45 -21.90 -7.10
N GLU A 150 7.45 -22.11 -7.96
CA GLU A 150 8.87 -21.91 -7.61
C GLU A 150 9.13 -20.45 -7.19
N LYS A 151 8.53 -19.50 -7.91
CA LYS A 151 8.69 -18.07 -7.62
C LYS A 151 8.04 -17.66 -6.30
N LYS A 152 6.93 -18.29 -5.92
CA LYS A 152 6.27 -18.06 -4.63
C LYS A 152 7.14 -18.49 -3.47
N GLU A 153 7.93 -19.56 -3.63
CA GLU A 153 8.81 -20.07 -2.58
C GLU A 153 10.04 -19.18 -2.34
N ILE A 154 10.52 -18.51 -3.40
CA ILE A 154 11.71 -17.66 -3.35
C ILE A 154 11.39 -16.26 -2.80
N ILE A 155 10.21 -15.71 -3.10
CA ILE A 155 9.90 -14.30 -2.86
C ILE A 155 9.27 -14.07 -1.49
N THR A 156 9.86 -13.16 -0.72
CA THR A 156 9.37 -12.74 0.60
C THR A 156 8.12 -11.86 0.55
N ASN A 157 7.96 -11.04 -0.50
CA ASN A 157 6.75 -10.25 -0.74
C ASN A 157 5.90 -10.87 -1.87
N SER A 158 5.05 -11.81 -1.49
CA SER A 158 4.30 -12.65 -2.43
C SER A 158 3.06 -11.99 -3.04
N LYS A 159 2.73 -10.73 -2.70
CA LYS A 159 1.48 -10.08 -3.16
C LYS A 159 1.35 -10.08 -4.69
N HIS A 160 2.36 -9.61 -5.40
CA HIS A 160 2.35 -9.58 -6.87
C HIS A 160 2.31 -10.99 -7.47
N VAL A 161 3.06 -11.93 -6.91
CA VAL A 161 3.15 -13.30 -7.40
C VAL A 161 1.83 -14.05 -7.20
N ILE A 162 1.15 -13.85 -6.05
CA ILE A 162 -0.17 -14.42 -5.77
C ILE A 162 -1.21 -13.85 -6.75
N GLN A 163 -1.17 -12.54 -7.01
CA GLN A 163 -2.06 -11.90 -7.98
C GLN A 163 -1.85 -12.46 -9.39
N GLN A 164 -0.61 -12.56 -9.86
CA GLN A 164 -0.29 -13.12 -11.18
C GLN A 164 -0.76 -14.58 -11.29
N ALA A 165 -0.52 -15.38 -10.25
CA ALA A 165 -0.91 -16.79 -10.25
C ALA A 165 -2.43 -16.96 -10.30
N SER A 166 -3.17 -16.11 -9.59
CA SER A 166 -4.63 -16.12 -9.65
C SER A 166 -5.16 -15.68 -11.01
N LEU A 167 -4.54 -14.70 -11.66
CA LEU A 167 -4.93 -14.29 -13.01
C LEU A 167 -4.74 -15.45 -14.00
N LEU A 168 -3.58 -16.09 -13.99
CA LEU A 168 -3.31 -17.24 -14.86
C LEU A 168 -4.25 -18.42 -14.57
N GLY A 169 -4.54 -18.71 -13.31
CA GLY A 169 -5.50 -19.76 -12.94
C GLY A 169 -6.91 -19.49 -13.46
N HIS A 170 -7.35 -18.22 -13.45
CA HIS A 170 -8.65 -17.84 -14.06
C HIS A 170 -8.61 -17.98 -15.57
N MET A 171 -7.53 -17.54 -16.23
CA MET A 171 -7.37 -17.69 -17.67
C MET A 171 -7.37 -19.17 -18.09
N GLU A 172 -6.73 -20.05 -17.33
CA GLU A 172 -6.74 -21.49 -17.57
C GLU A 172 -8.16 -22.07 -17.41
N ARG A 173 -8.83 -21.75 -16.29
CA ARG A 173 -10.21 -22.19 -16.01
C ARG A 173 -11.19 -21.76 -17.09
N LEU A 174 -11.04 -20.54 -17.61
CA LEU A 174 -11.86 -19.98 -18.68
C LEU A 174 -11.38 -20.41 -20.08
N LYS A 175 -10.35 -21.25 -20.18
CA LYS A 175 -9.76 -21.74 -21.44
C LYS A 175 -9.25 -20.62 -22.36
N LEU A 176 -8.76 -19.53 -21.79
CA LEU A 176 -8.20 -18.38 -22.50
C LEU A 176 -6.71 -18.54 -22.83
N LEU A 177 -6.02 -19.49 -22.20
CA LEU A 177 -4.61 -19.81 -22.47
C LEU A 177 -4.48 -20.70 -23.72
N GLN A 178 -4.76 -20.12 -24.89
CA GLN A 178 -4.69 -20.82 -26.17
C GLN A 178 -3.45 -20.40 -26.98
N PRO A 179 -2.87 -21.30 -27.80
CA PRO A 179 -1.68 -21.02 -28.60
C PRO A 179 -1.93 -20.03 -29.76
N ASP A 180 -3.18 -19.85 -30.19
CA ASP A 180 -3.59 -18.86 -31.20
C ASP A 180 -3.99 -17.50 -30.57
N GLY A 181 -3.82 -17.38 -29.25
CA GLY A 181 -4.19 -16.20 -28.47
C GLY A 181 -3.37 -14.95 -28.77
N CYS A 182 -3.97 -13.80 -28.52
CA CYS A 182 -3.28 -12.50 -28.49
C CYS A 182 -3.45 -11.89 -27.10
N PHE A 183 -2.36 -11.71 -26.37
CA PHE A 183 -2.37 -11.22 -25.00
C PHE A 183 -1.89 -9.77 -24.96
N ILE A 184 -2.69 -8.90 -24.35
CA ILE A 184 -2.40 -7.48 -24.21
C ILE A 184 -2.23 -7.16 -22.73
N GLU A 185 -1.03 -6.75 -22.33
CA GLU A 185 -0.71 -6.39 -20.94
C GLU A 185 -0.61 -4.86 -20.81
N PHE A 186 -1.57 -4.25 -20.12
CA PHE A 186 -1.55 -2.83 -19.78
C PHE A 186 -0.80 -2.58 -18.47
N GLY A 187 0.09 -1.59 -18.47
CA GLY A 187 0.99 -1.32 -17.34
C GLY A 187 1.97 -2.45 -17.11
N CYS A 188 2.55 -2.99 -18.19
CA CYS A 188 3.33 -4.22 -18.15
C CYS A 188 4.59 -4.16 -17.28
N GLY A 189 5.13 -2.96 -17.02
CA GLY A 189 6.36 -2.78 -16.26
C GLY A 189 7.50 -3.58 -16.86
N LYS A 190 7.91 -4.65 -16.17
CA LYS A 190 8.97 -5.57 -16.62
C LYS A 190 8.46 -6.72 -17.51
N GLY A 191 7.17 -6.75 -17.85
CA GLY A 191 6.53 -7.79 -18.67
C GLY A 191 6.41 -9.15 -17.98
N GLU A 192 6.33 -9.14 -16.64
CA GLU A 192 6.42 -10.37 -15.84
C GLU A 192 5.20 -11.28 -16.01
N LEU A 193 3.99 -10.73 -16.09
CA LEU A 193 2.79 -11.54 -16.28
C LEU A 193 2.79 -12.19 -17.66
N SER A 194 3.10 -11.43 -18.72
CA SER A 194 3.23 -11.99 -20.08
C SER A 194 4.32 -13.06 -20.16
N TYR A 195 5.44 -12.88 -19.47
CA TYR A 195 6.48 -13.91 -19.36
C TYR A 195 5.92 -15.23 -18.82
N PHE A 196 5.20 -15.21 -17.69
CA PHE A 196 4.59 -16.43 -17.13
C PHE A 196 3.43 -16.98 -17.96
N THR A 197 2.70 -16.11 -18.66
CA THR A 197 1.62 -16.51 -19.59
C THR A 197 2.18 -17.38 -20.72
N LYS A 198 3.35 -17.03 -21.27
CA LYS A 198 4.05 -17.83 -22.28
C LYS A 198 4.36 -19.25 -21.80
N PHE A 199 4.87 -19.39 -20.57
CA PHE A 199 5.11 -20.72 -19.97
C PHE A 199 3.81 -21.48 -19.72
N ALA A 200 2.75 -20.79 -19.31
CA ALA A 200 1.45 -21.41 -19.05
C ALA A 200 0.82 -21.99 -20.33
N ILE A 201 0.96 -21.30 -21.46
CA ILE A 201 0.47 -21.77 -22.77
C ILE A 201 1.37 -22.88 -23.35
N LYS A 202 2.60 -23.03 -22.83
CA LYS A 202 3.62 -23.94 -23.37
C LYS A 202 3.89 -23.64 -24.85
N ASP A 203 3.94 -22.36 -25.17
CA ASP A 203 4.25 -21.87 -26.52
C ASP A 203 5.69 -22.24 -26.89
N LYS A 204 5.84 -23.23 -27.77
CA LYS A 204 7.15 -23.76 -28.21
C LYS A 204 7.65 -23.12 -29.48
N ASP A 205 6.73 -22.60 -30.29
CA ASP A 205 7.00 -22.13 -31.65
C ASP A 205 6.97 -20.59 -31.76
N ASP A 206 6.78 -19.88 -30.63
CA ASP A 206 6.68 -18.41 -30.54
C ASP A 206 5.53 -17.83 -31.40
N GLU A 207 4.47 -18.61 -31.57
CA GLU A 207 3.29 -18.24 -32.36
C GLU A 207 2.35 -17.30 -31.59
N VAL A 208 2.40 -17.33 -30.26
CA VAL A 208 1.54 -16.50 -29.41
C VAL A 208 1.99 -15.05 -29.47
N ARG A 209 1.04 -14.15 -29.75
CA ARG A 209 1.33 -12.72 -29.82
C ARG A 209 1.13 -12.04 -28.46
N PHE A 210 2.15 -11.31 -28.04
CA PHE A 210 2.12 -10.49 -26.83
C PHE A 210 2.29 -9.01 -27.19
N LEU A 211 1.35 -8.17 -26.74
CA LEU A 211 1.41 -6.72 -26.85
C LEU A 211 1.57 -6.11 -25.45
N LEU A 212 2.74 -5.54 -25.20
CA LEU A 212 3.10 -4.93 -23.91
C LEU A 212 2.92 -3.42 -23.99
N ILE A 213 2.00 -2.88 -23.20
CA ILE A 213 1.67 -1.46 -23.19
C ILE A 213 2.05 -0.88 -21.82
N ASP A 214 3.01 0.03 -21.80
CA ASP A 214 3.32 0.82 -20.61
C ASP A 214 3.42 2.31 -20.95
N ARG A 215 3.13 3.15 -19.97
CA ARG A 215 3.41 4.57 -20.07
C ARG A 215 4.87 4.78 -19.68
N LYS A 216 5.56 5.68 -20.39
CA LYS A 216 6.88 6.13 -19.93
C LYS A 216 6.71 6.71 -18.52
N ASN A 217 7.37 6.10 -17.53
CA ASN A 217 7.48 6.68 -16.19
C ASN A 217 8.29 7.97 -16.30
N THR A 218 7.63 9.10 -16.57
CA THR A 218 8.20 10.42 -16.35
C THR A 218 8.17 10.70 -14.85
N CYS A 219 8.98 9.97 -14.08
CA CYS A 219 9.47 10.52 -12.81
C CYS A 219 10.40 11.66 -13.22
N GLY A 220 9.83 12.87 -13.33
CA GLY A 220 10.61 14.08 -13.38
C GLY A 220 11.52 14.09 -12.16
N LYS A 221 12.83 14.10 -12.40
CA LYS A 221 13.76 14.65 -11.43
C LYS A 221 13.44 16.13 -11.23
#